data_AF-A0A962I345-F1
#
_entry.id   AF-A0A962I345-F1
#
_cell.length_a   1.000
_cell.length_b   1.000
_cell.length_c   1.000
_cell.angle_alpha   90.00
_cell.angle_beta   90.00
_cell.angle_gamma   90.00
#
_symmetry.space_group_name_H-M   'P 1'
#
loop_
_entity.id
_entity.type
_entity.pdbx_description
1 polymer ?
#
loop_
_entity_poly.entity_id
_entity_poly.type
_entity_poly.pdbx_seq_one_letter_code
_entity_poly.pdbx_strand_id
1 'polypeptide(L)' 'MYASAATVPAQRPVSVPGLRKMKQEGQVITALTAYDASFAHVLDAAGIDV' A
#
# COMPACT_ATOMS: atom_id res chain seq x y z
N MET A 1 -23.82 -3.53 -8.25
CA MET A 1 -22.98 -3.55 -7.04
C MET A 1 -21.68 -4.30 -7.36
N TYR A 2 -20.82 -3.71 -8.20
CA TYR A 2 -19.49 -4.25 -8.48
C TYR A 2 -18.53 -3.07 -8.52
N ALA A 3 -17.39 -3.19 -7.85
CA ALA A 3 -16.35 -2.18 -7.90
C ALA A 3 -15.84 -2.10 -9.35
N SER A 4 -15.94 -0.91 -9.95
CA SER A 4 -15.22 -0.62 -11.19
C SER A 4 -13.73 -0.62 -10.86
N ALA A 5 -12.92 -1.30 -11.69
CA ALA A 5 -11.48 -1.29 -11.53
C ALA A 5 -10.95 0.12 -11.79
N ALA A 6 -10.69 0.88 -10.72
CA ALA A 6 -10.02 2.16 -10.82
C ALA A 6 -8.57 1.92 -11.28
N THR A 7 -8.10 2.69 -12.25
CA THR A 7 -6.68 2.66 -12.63
C THR A 7 -5.86 3.19 -11.48
N VAL A 8 -5.22 2.30 -10.72
CA VAL A 8 -4.31 2.67 -9.64
C VAL A 8 -3.03 3.21 -10.29
N PRO A 9 -2.63 4.46 -10.04
CA PRO A 9 -1.34 4.95 -10.51
C PRO A 9 -0.25 4.05 -9.94
N ALA A 10 0.71 3.65 -10.77
CA ALA A 10 1.77 2.74 -10.36
C ALA A 10 2.62 3.40 -9.26
N GLN A 11 2.32 3.06 -8.01
CA GLN A 11 3.14 3.47 -6.87
C GLN A 11 4.47 2.72 -6.91
N ARG A 12 5.52 3.40 -6.48
CA ARG A 12 6.86 2.79 -6.43
C ARG A 12 6.80 1.65 -5.39
N PRO A 13 7.28 0.43 -5.70
CA PRO A 13 7.23 -0.68 -4.76
C PRO A 13 7.86 -0.31 -3.42
N VAL A 14 7.16 -0.62 -2.33
CA VAL A 14 7.70 -0.47 -0.98
C VAL A 14 8.80 -1.50 -0.77
N SER A 15 9.87 -1.08 -0.09
CA SER A 15 11.04 -1.92 0.16
C SER A 15 11.54 -1.74 1.59
N VAL A 16 12.25 -2.74 2.11
CA VAL A 16 12.81 -2.67 3.48
C VAL A 16 13.72 -1.44 3.68
N PRO A 17 14.64 -1.08 2.76
CA PRO A 17 15.39 0.17 2.89
C PRO A 17 14.51 1.43 2.86
N GLY A 18 13.43 1.42 2.07
CA GLY A 18 12.44 2.50 2.04
C GLY A 18 11.72 2.69 3.38
N LEU A 19 11.26 1.60 3.99
CA LEU A 19 10.63 1.62 5.33
C LEU A 19 11.59 2.13 6.41
N ARG A 20 12.89 1.77 6.32
CA ARG A 20 13.91 2.31 7.24
C ARG A 20 14.06 3.82 7.10
N LYS A 21 14.02 4.34 5.86
CA LYS A 21 14.07 5.77 5.59
C LYS A 21 12.84 6.49 6.16
N MET A 22 11.63 5.97 5.92
CA MET A 22 10.39 6.53 6.47
C MET A 22 10.47 6.64 8.00
N LYS A 23 10.96 5.60 8.67
CA LYS A 23 11.19 5.62 10.12
C LYS A 23 12.18 6.69 10.56
N GLN A 24 13.29 6.88 9.84
CA GLN A 24 14.29 7.92 10.13
C GLN A 24 13.72 9.34 9.97
N GLU A 25 12.84 9.52 8.99
CA GLU A 25 12.17 10.79 8.69
C GLU A 25 10.96 11.06 9.60
N GLY A 26 10.59 10.11 10.48
CA GLY A 26 9.42 10.22 11.34
C GLY A 26 8.09 10.10 10.58
N GLN A 27 8.12 9.59 9.36
CA GLN A 27 6.91 9.27 8.60
C GLN A 27 6.25 8.03 9.19
N VAL A 28 4.95 8.13 9.47
CA VAL A 28 4.15 7.01 9.97
C VAL A 28 4.03 5.95 8.88
N ILE A 29 4.19 4.68 9.27
CA ILE A 29 4.02 3.51 8.40
C ILE A 29 2.67 2.89 8.75
N THR A 30 1.80 2.76 7.76
CA THR A 30 0.50 2.11 7.85
C THR A 30 0.61 0.66 7.38
N ALA A 31 0.11 -0.28 8.19
CA ALA A 31 0.19 -1.71 7.89
C ALA A 31 -1.16 -2.39 8.13
N LEU A 32 -1.64 -3.17 7.16
CA LEU A 32 -2.88 -3.94 7.26
C LEU A 32 -2.67 -5.37 6.79
N THR A 33 -3.48 -6.29 7.29
CA THR A 33 -3.46 -7.66 6.79
C THR A 33 -4.25 -7.78 5.49
N ALA A 34 -3.71 -8.51 4.52
CA ALA A 34 -4.38 -8.88 3.29
C ALA A 34 -4.22 -10.38 3.06
N TYR A 35 -5.33 -11.09 2.84
CA TYR A 35 -5.33 -12.55 2.68
C TYR A 35 -5.71 -13.00 1.25
N ASP A 36 -6.21 -12.08 0.43
CA ASP A 36 -6.56 -12.32 -0.96
C ASP A 36 -6.24 -11.12 -1.86
N ALA A 37 -6.25 -11.38 -3.18
CA ALA A 37 -5.92 -10.39 -4.19
C ALA A 37 -6.92 -9.23 -4.28
N SER A 38 -8.19 -9.48 -3.93
CA SER A 38 -9.24 -8.45 -4.03
C SER A 38 -9.03 -7.38 -2.98
N PHE A 39 -8.76 -7.79 -1.73
CA PHE A 39 -8.40 -6.85 -0.67
C PHE A 39 -7.09 -6.14 -0.96
N ALA A 40 -6.04 -6.88 -1.36
CA ALA A 40 -4.74 -6.27 -1.69
C ALA A 40 -4.88 -5.13 -2.71
N HIS A 41 -5.67 -5.34 -3.76
CA HIS A 41 -5.91 -4.31 -4.77
C HIS A 41 -6.57 -3.03 -4.22
N VAL A 42 -7.52 -3.17 -3.29
CA VAL A 42 -8.18 -2.03 -2.64
C VAL A 42 -7.22 -1.30 -1.70
N LEU A 43 -6.38 -2.04 -0.96
CA LEU A 43 -5.42 -1.46 -0.01
C LEU A 43 -4.28 -0.74 -0.75
N ASP A 44 -3.77 -1.30 -1.84
CA ASP A 44 -2.77 -0.66 -2.70
C ASP A 44 -3.31 0.66 -3.28
N ALA A 45 -4.58 0.67 -3.70
CA ALA A 45 -5.25 1.87 -4.19
C ALA A 45 -5.46 2.93 -3.08
N ALA A 46 -5.62 2.50 -1.83
CA ALA A 46 -5.75 3.37 -0.67
C ALA A 46 -4.39 3.90 -0.15
N GLY A 47 -3.27 3.37 -0.66
CA GLY A 47 -1.92 3.80 -0.27
C GLY A 47 -1.44 3.21 1.05
N ILE A 48 -1.83 1.98 1.38
CA ILE A 48 -1.27 1.25 2.51
C ILE A 48 0.20 0.91 2.22
N ASP A 49 1.09 1.08 3.21
CA ASP A 49 2.52 0.86 3.03
C ASP A 49 2.92 -0.62 3.08
N VAL A 50 2.26 -1.42 3.93
CA VAL A 50 2.55 -2.85 4.19
C VAL A 50 1.29 -3.69 4.33
#